data_AF-A0A5R9J158-F1
#
_entry.id   AF-A0A5R9J158-F1
#
_cell.length_a   1.000
_cell.length_b   1.000
_cell.length_c   1.000
_cell.angle_alpha   90.00
_cell.angle_beta   90.00
_cell.angle_gamma   90.00
#
_symmetry.space_group_name_H-M   'P 1'
#
loop_
_entity.id
_entity.type
_entity.pdbx_description
1 polymer ?
#
loop_
_entity_poly.entity_id
_entity_poly.type
_entity_poly.pdbx_seq_one_letter_code
_entity_poly.pdbx_strand_id
1 'polypeptide(L)'
;MTTRSSNVVSVKSKMGREVFRAELKRLEIGQSAFAALTGTPLRTVQSWALGERALPRNIKSLFAKVEAMPRKEQLLAGLKEDVKRLTVPQQEGLLKLALQFKKDHEKEQAQDNKILEQHKQIGELRKQVGTLSGQIDEVTTKMAEVEKHSNHVNRVCATQSVQLENFRVELARRVANATVFNQS
;
A
#
# COMPACT_ATOMS: atom_id res chain seq x y z
N MET A 1 -51.04 -13.67 62.30
CA MET A 1 -51.15 -12.23 61.95
C MET A 1 -50.03 -11.88 60.99
N THR A 2 -50.38 -11.16 59.94
CA THR A 2 -49.73 -11.04 58.62
C THR A 2 -48.31 -10.46 58.60
N THR A 3 -47.38 -11.19 57.96
CA THR A 3 -46.09 -10.66 57.48
C THR A 3 -46.31 -9.84 56.20
N ARG A 4 -45.87 -8.59 56.23
CA ARG A 4 -46.02 -7.59 55.16
C ARG A 4 -44.93 -7.84 54.09
N SER A 5 -45.29 -8.56 53.03
CA SER A 5 -44.44 -8.71 51.84
C SER A 5 -44.46 -7.41 51.05
N SER A 6 -43.32 -6.71 51.03
CA SER A 6 -43.11 -5.49 50.24
C SER A 6 -42.44 -5.85 48.90
N ASN A 7 -43.23 -6.40 47.98
CA ASN A 7 -42.83 -6.47 46.57
C ASN A 7 -43.04 -5.11 45.90
N VAL A 8 -42.12 -4.17 46.15
CA VAL A 8 -41.93 -3.00 45.28
C VAL A 8 -40.80 -3.34 44.32
N VAL A 9 -41.11 -4.11 43.27
CA VAL A 9 -40.19 -4.34 42.17
C VAL A 9 -40.07 -3.03 41.38
N SER A 10 -38.92 -2.39 41.55
CA SER A 10 -38.48 -1.17 40.88
C SER A 10 -38.56 -1.29 39.35
N VAL A 11 -39.69 -0.90 38.75
CA VAL A 11 -39.84 -0.77 37.29
C VAL A 11 -38.86 0.29 36.73
N LYS A 12 -38.42 1.23 37.57
CA LYS A 12 -37.38 2.23 37.22
C LYS A 12 -35.97 1.62 37.06
N SER A 13 -35.67 0.45 37.63
CA SER A 13 -34.32 -0.14 37.52
C SER A 13 -34.07 -0.90 36.22
N LYS A 14 -35.10 -1.54 35.64
CA LYS A 14 -34.97 -2.30 34.37
C LYS A 14 -34.65 -1.38 33.18
N MET A 15 -35.41 -0.28 33.04
CA MET A 15 -35.20 0.70 31.96
C MET A 15 -33.81 1.35 32.05
N GLY A 16 -33.33 1.68 33.26
CA GLY A 16 -32.01 2.28 33.45
C GLY A 16 -30.86 1.32 33.09
N ARG A 17 -30.99 0.03 33.41
CA ARG A 17 -29.98 -1.00 33.08
C ARG A 17 -29.81 -1.17 31.57
N GLU A 18 -30.92 -1.23 30.84
CA GLU A 18 -30.92 -1.43 29.38
C GLU A 18 -30.29 -0.23 28.67
N VAL A 19 -30.69 0.99 29.06
CA VAL A 19 -30.10 2.23 28.54
C VAL A 19 -28.59 2.27 28.82
N PHE A 20 -28.15 1.91 30.02
CA PHE A 20 -26.73 1.91 30.36
C PHE A 20 -25.91 0.92 29.53
N ARG A 21 -26.43 -0.30 29.31
CA ARG A 21 -25.77 -1.32 28.49
C ARG A 21 -25.75 -0.95 27.01
N ALA A 22 -26.85 -0.40 26.50
CA ALA A 22 -26.94 0.07 25.13
C ALA A 22 -25.91 1.16 24.87
N GLU A 23 -25.70 2.07 25.82
CA GLU A 23 -24.76 3.17 25.68
C GLU A 23 -23.30 2.72 25.74
N LEU A 24 -22.97 1.77 26.63
CA LEU A 24 -21.64 1.13 26.60
C LEU A 24 -21.37 0.40 25.27
N LYS A 25 -22.40 -0.22 24.68
CA LYS A 25 -22.31 -0.87 23.38
C LYS A 25 -22.18 0.13 22.24
N ARG A 26 -22.91 1.26 22.29
CA ARG A 26 -22.79 2.36 21.32
C ARG A 26 -21.37 2.92 21.30
N LEU A 27 -20.80 3.10 22.49
CA LEU A 27 -19.41 3.54 22.66
C LEU A 27 -18.40 2.43 22.46
N GLU A 28 -18.84 1.18 22.22
CA GLU A 28 -17.97 0.01 22.06
C GLU A 28 -16.89 -0.08 23.17
N ILE A 29 -17.30 0.14 24.42
CA ILE A 29 -16.41 0.08 25.60
C ILE A 29 -16.96 -0.89 26.63
N GLY A 30 -16.04 -1.57 27.33
CA GLY A 30 -16.37 -2.41 28.47
C GLY A 30 -16.69 -1.62 29.74
N GLN A 31 -17.28 -2.29 30.73
CA GLN A 31 -17.54 -1.72 32.05
C GLN A 31 -16.24 -1.30 32.75
N SER A 32 -15.15 -2.08 32.60
CA SER A 32 -13.81 -1.77 33.11
C SER A 32 -13.28 -0.44 32.56
N ALA A 33 -13.41 -0.24 31.25
CA ALA A 33 -13.01 1.00 30.58
C ALA A 33 -13.82 2.19 31.08
N PHE A 34 -15.15 2.06 31.13
CA PHE A 34 -16.02 3.12 31.63
C PHE A 34 -15.72 3.49 33.08
N ALA A 35 -15.48 2.52 33.95
CA ALA A 35 -15.07 2.73 35.34
C ALA A 35 -13.75 3.52 35.43
N ALA A 36 -12.73 3.11 34.68
CA ALA A 36 -11.43 3.77 34.65
C ALA A 36 -11.51 5.22 34.17
N LEU A 37 -12.23 5.47 33.07
CA LEU A 37 -12.32 6.79 32.42
C LEU A 37 -13.17 7.78 33.23
N THR A 38 -14.15 7.28 33.99
CA THR A 38 -15.03 8.12 34.81
C THR A 38 -14.53 8.27 36.25
N GLY A 39 -13.53 7.49 36.68
CA GLY A 39 -13.11 7.41 38.08
C GLY A 39 -14.14 6.74 38.99
N THR A 40 -15.14 6.07 38.41
CA THR A 40 -16.19 5.38 39.17
C THR A 40 -15.70 3.98 39.54
N PRO A 41 -15.87 3.52 40.80
CA PRO A 41 -15.49 2.16 41.17
C PRO A 41 -16.19 1.12 40.28
N LEU A 42 -15.47 0.15 39.73
CA LEU A 42 -16.05 -0.83 38.79
C LEU A 42 -17.25 -1.57 39.40
N ARG A 43 -17.20 -1.91 40.69
CA ARG A 43 -18.33 -2.56 41.36
C ARG A 43 -19.61 -1.74 41.26
N THR A 44 -19.51 -0.42 41.36
CA THR A 44 -20.64 0.49 41.18
C THR A 44 -21.16 0.45 39.74
N VAL A 45 -20.26 0.46 38.76
CA VAL A 45 -20.59 0.35 37.33
C VAL A 45 -21.25 -1.01 37.00
N GLN A 46 -20.76 -2.10 37.61
CA GLN A 46 -21.34 -3.43 37.49
C GLN A 46 -22.75 -3.48 38.08
N SER A 47 -22.97 -2.91 39.28
CA SER A 47 -24.30 -2.85 39.89
C SER A 47 -25.29 -2.00 39.07
N TRP A 48 -24.83 -0.96 38.36
CA TRP A 48 -25.66 -0.25 37.37
C TRP A 48 -26.00 -1.15 36.17
N ALA A 49 -25.00 -1.86 35.63
CA ALA A 49 -25.20 -2.78 34.52
C ALA A 49 -26.02 -4.03 34.89
N LEU A 50 -26.13 -4.38 36.16
CA LEU A 50 -26.97 -5.46 36.67
C LEU A 50 -28.37 -4.97 37.08
N GLY A 51 -28.57 -3.66 37.20
CA GLY A 51 -29.82 -3.07 37.68
C GLY A 51 -30.02 -3.18 39.20
N GLU A 52 -28.97 -3.55 39.93
CA GLU A 52 -28.93 -3.62 41.40
C GLU A 52 -28.90 -2.23 42.03
N ARG A 53 -28.40 -1.23 41.30
CA ARG A 53 -28.32 0.16 41.75
C ARG A 53 -28.89 1.10 40.69
N ALA A 54 -29.62 2.13 41.14
CA ALA A 54 -30.11 3.18 40.25
C ALA A 54 -28.95 3.97 39.62
N LEU A 55 -29.14 4.40 38.37
CA LEU A 55 -28.20 5.27 37.68
C LEU A 55 -28.12 6.64 38.36
N PRO A 56 -26.93 7.24 38.45
CA PRO A 56 -26.77 8.56 39.03
C PRO A 56 -27.34 9.64 38.11
N ARG A 57 -27.76 10.77 38.67
CA ARG A 57 -28.35 11.87 37.88
C ARG A 57 -27.39 12.44 36.82
N ASN A 58 -26.09 12.36 37.06
CA ASN A 58 -25.04 12.83 36.16
C ASN A 58 -24.57 11.76 35.14
N ILE A 59 -25.30 10.66 34.95
CA ILE A 59 -24.86 9.57 34.06
C ILE A 59 -24.63 10.04 32.61
N LYS A 60 -25.46 10.97 32.12
CA LYS A 60 -25.32 11.54 30.76
C LYS A 60 -24.01 12.31 30.60
N SER A 61 -23.61 13.10 31.60
CA SER A 61 -22.34 13.83 31.55
C SER A 61 -21.13 12.90 31.64
N LEU A 62 -21.26 11.75 32.32
CA LEU A 62 -20.20 10.73 32.35
C LEU A 62 -20.00 10.09 30.97
N PHE A 63 -21.08 9.77 30.25
CA PHE A 63 -20.98 9.28 28.88
C PHE A 63 -20.40 10.33 27.92
N ALA A 64 -20.86 11.58 28.00
CA ALA A 64 -20.31 12.67 27.19
C ALA A 64 -18.80 12.87 27.44
N LYS A 65 -18.35 12.73 28.69
CA LYS A 65 -16.92 12.79 29.04
C LYS A 65 -16.12 11.66 28.38
N VAL A 66 -16.64 10.43 28.36
CA VAL A 66 -15.97 9.29 27.73
C VAL A 66 -15.96 9.45 26.21
N GLU A 67 -17.08 9.88 25.63
CA GLU A 67 -17.21 10.13 24.19
C GLU A 67 -16.25 11.21 23.67
N ALA A 68 -15.96 12.22 24.49
CA ALA A 68 -15.00 13.27 24.16
C ALA A 68 -13.53 12.82 24.18
N MET A 69 -13.22 11.63 24.70
CA MET A 69 -11.83 11.13 24.77
C MET A 69 -11.39 10.45 23.47
N PRO A 70 -10.10 10.53 23.09
CA PRO A 70 -9.56 9.78 21.96
C PRO A 70 -9.81 8.28 22.10
N ARG A 71 -10.20 7.63 20.99
CA ARG A 71 -10.53 6.18 20.98
C ARG A 71 -9.43 5.30 21.56
N LYS A 72 -8.17 5.63 21.27
CA LYS A 72 -6.98 4.95 21.81
C LYS A 72 -6.95 4.98 23.33
N GLU A 73 -7.29 6.10 23.95
CA GLU A 73 -7.29 6.25 25.40
C GLU A 73 -8.44 5.47 26.04
N GLN A 74 -9.62 5.47 25.40
CA GLN A 74 -10.78 4.70 25.85
C GLN A 74 -10.45 3.20 25.94
N LEU A 75 -9.83 2.65 24.89
CA LEU A 75 -9.44 1.24 24.83
C LEU A 75 -8.30 0.91 25.80
N LEU A 76 -7.29 1.78 25.89
CA LEU A 76 -6.15 1.58 26.78
C LEU A 76 -6.56 1.56 28.26
N ALA A 77 -7.53 2.39 28.65
CA ALA A 77 -8.04 2.40 30.02
C ALA A 77 -8.74 1.08 30.39
N GLY A 78 -9.53 0.51 29.48
CA GLY A 78 -10.14 -0.81 29.65
C GLY A 78 -9.10 -1.91 29.79
N LEU A 79 -8.17 -1.96 28.83
CA LEU A 79 -7.07 -2.95 28.83
C LEU A 79 -6.24 -2.90 30.12
N LYS A 80 -5.92 -1.69 30.63
CA LYS A 80 -5.18 -1.55 31.89
C LYS A 80 -5.93 -2.17 33.08
N GLU A 81 -7.24 -1.93 33.18
CA GLU A 81 -8.06 -2.50 34.25
C GLU A 81 -8.27 -4.01 34.08
N ASP A 82 -8.37 -4.50 32.85
CA ASP A 82 -8.52 -5.92 32.60
C ASP A 82 -7.21 -6.68 32.89
N VAL A 83 -6.05 -6.10 32.56
CA VAL A 83 -4.73 -6.68 32.89
C VAL A 83 -4.50 -6.74 34.41
N LYS A 84 -4.93 -5.73 35.18
CA LYS A 84 -4.84 -5.76 36.64
C LYS A 84 -5.60 -6.92 37.30
N ARG A 85 -6.59 -7.50 36.60
CA ARG A 85 -7.41 -8.62 37.09
C ARG A 85 -6.80 -9.98 36.79
N LEU A 86 -5.82 -10.01 35.89
CA LEU A 86 -5.11 -11.24 35.54
C LEU A 86 -4.16 -11.65 36.65
N THR A 87 -3.95 -12.96 36.78
CA THR A 87 -2.91 -13.49 37.67
C THR A 87 -1.52 -13.18 37.09
N VAL A 88 -0.49 -13.17 37.94
CA VAL A 88 0.90 -12.94 37.50
C VAL A 88 1.31 -13.89 36.36
N PRO A 89 1.02 -15.21 36.40
CA PRO A 89 1.31 -16.09 35.26
C PRO A 89 0.59 -15.74 33.97
N GLN A 90 -0.66 -15.24 34.05
CA GLN A 90 -1.42 -14.79 32.87
C GLN A 90 -0.81 -13.53 32.27
N GLN A 91 -0.38 -12.58 33.12
CA GLN A 91 0.31 -11.37 32.68
C GLN A 91 1.64 -11.69 31.99
N GLU A 92 2.43 -12.61 32.56
CA GLU A 92 3.69 -13.07 31.95
C GLU A 92 3.47 -13.77 30.61
N GLY A 93 2.43 -14.60 30.50
CA GLY A 93 2.05 -15.25 29.25
C GLY A 93 1.69 -14.24 28.16
N LEU A 94 0.88 -13.24 28.49
CA LEU A 94 0.52 -12.15 27.56
C LEU A 94 1.73 -11.31 27.18
N LEU A 95 2.64 -11.03 28.12
CA LEU A 95 3.85 -10.27 27.84
C LEU A 95 4.75 -11.00 26.83
N LYS A 96 4.97 -12.31 27.03
CA LYS A 96 5.73 -13.14 26.08
C LYS A 96 5.10 -13.14 24.68
N LEU A 97 3.78 -13.28 24.62
CA LEU A 97 3.05 -13.24 23.35
C LEU A 97 3.17 -11.87 22.66
N ALA A 98 3.02 -10.78 23.41
CA ALA A 98 3.15 -9.42 22.87
C ALA A 98 4.57 -9.13 22.36
N LEU A 99 5.61 -9.60 23.07
CA LEU A 99 7.00 -9.48 22.62
C LEU A 99 7.24 -10.28 21.33
N GLN A 100 6.66 -11.48 21.23
CA GLN A 100 6.77 -12.29 20.02
C GLN A 100 6.09 -11.61 18.83
N PHE A 101 4.85 -11.15 19.00
CA PHE A 101 4.13 -10.38 17.96
C PHE A 101 4.90 -9.15 17.52
N LYS A 102 5.50 -8.40 18.46
CA LYS A 102 6.31 -7.24 18.13
C LYS A 102 7.51 -7.63 17.25
N LYS A 103 8.23 -8.69 17.62
CA LYS A 103 9.39 -9.18 16.88
C LYS A 103 9.01 -9.65 15.48
N ASP A 104 7.88 -10.33 15.34
CA ASP A 104 7.42 -10.81 14.04
C ASP A 104 6.96 -9.65 13.15
N HIS A 105 6.25 -8.67 13.70
CA HIS A 105 5.89 -7.44 12.99
C HIS A 105 7.12 -6.61 12.57
N GLU A 106 8.16 -6.51 13.41
CA GLU A 106 9.40 -5.83 13.06
C GLU A 106 10.11 -6.50 11.86
N LYS A 107 10.08 -7.84 11.79
CA LYS A 107 10.62 -8.58 10.64
C LYS A 107 9.79 -8.39 9.38
N GLU A 108 8.46 -8.44 9.50
CA GLU A 108 7.55 -8.21 8.38
C GLU A 108 7.76 -6.80 7.80
N GLN A 109 7.82 -5.78 8.65
CA GLN A 109 8.10 -4.41 8.24
C GLN A 109 9.46 -4.27 7.55
N ALA A 110 10.49 -4.98 8.03
CA ALA A 110 11.80 -4.99 7.37
C ALA A 110 11.74 -5.65 5.98
N GLN A 111 10.95 -6.72 5.83
CA GLN A 111 10.73 -7.38 4.55
C GLN A 111 9.96 -6.48 3.57
N ASP A 112 8.91 -5.79 4.02
CA ASP A 112 8.14 -4.85 3.21
C ASP A 112 9.00 -3.70 2.71
N ASN A 113 9.84 -3.13 3.58
CA ASN A 113 10.79 -2.09 3.18
C ASN A 113 11.77 -2.58 2.10
N LYS A 114 12.24 -3.84 2.20
CA LYS A 114 13.10 -4.44 1.18
C LYS A 114 12.37 -4.62 -0.15
N ILE A 115 11.11 -5.06 -0.12
CA ILE A 115 10.27 -5.20 -1.32
C ILE A 115 10.05 -3.84 -1.99
N LEU A 116 9.82 -2.79 -1.21
CA LEU A 116 9.63 -1.43 -1.71
C LEU A 116 10.87 -0.92 -2.47
N GLU A 117 12.06 -1.14 -1.91
CA GLU A 117 13.32 -0.73 -2.56
C GLU A 117 13.57 -1.50 -3.86
N GLN A 118 13.27 -2.81 -3.88
CA GLN A 118 13.33 -3.61 -5.10
C GLN A 118 12.35 -3.10 -6.18
N HIS A 119 11.13 -2.70 -5.81
CA HIS A 119 10.17 -2.12 -6.74
C HIS A 119 10.67 -0.81 -7.34
N LYS A 120 11.34 0.04 -6.55
CA LYS A 120 11.95 1.27 -7.04
C LYS A 120 13.05 0.98 -8.07
N GLN A 121 13.94 0.04 -7.77
CA GLN A 121 15.00 -0.39 -8.70
C GLN A 121 14.43 -0.95 -10.01
N ILE A 122 13.38 -1.77 -9.94
CA ILE A 122 12.67 -2.27 -11.14
C ILE A 122 12.11 -1.11 -11.96
N GLY A 123 11.56 -0.08 -11.32
CA GLY A 123 11.07 1.12 -12.00
C GLY A 123 12.16 1.88 -12.75
N GLU A 124 13.35 2.02 -12.15
CA GLU A 124 14.51 2.65 -12.78
C GLU A 124 15.03 1.84 -13.98
N LEU A 125 15.16 0.51 -13.82
CA LEU A 125 15.59 -0.38 -14.90
C LEU A 125 14.60 -0.36 -16.08
N ARG A 126 13.28 -0.35 -15.81
CA ARG A 126 12.27 -0.24 -16.87
C ARG A 126 12.42 1.04 -17.70
N LYS A 127 12.75 2.17 -17.05
CA LYS A 127 13.02 3.42 -17.77
C LYS A 127 14.25 3.31 -18.65
N GLN A 128 15.34 2.72 -18.13
CA GLN A 128 16.57 2.51 -18.91
C GLN A 128 16.33 1.61 -20.13
N VAL A 129 15.59 0.52 -19.96
CA VAL A 129 15.20 -0.37 -21.07
C VAL A 129 14.40 0.39 -22.14
N GLY A 130 13.45 1.24 -21.73
CA GLY A 130 12.69 2.08 -22.66
C GLY A 130 13.58 3.01 -23.47
N THR A 131 14.54 3.69 -22.83
CA THR A 131 15.51 4.56 -23.52
C THR A 131 16.37 3.79 -24.51
N LEU A 132 16.90 2.63 -24.11
CA LEU A 132 17.72 1.79 -24.98
C LEU A 132 16.93 1.26 -26.18
N SER A 133 15.66 0.88 -25.98
CA SER A 133 14.79 0.46 -27.07
C SER A 133 14.62 1.56 -28.12
N GLY A 134 14.36 2.80 -27.68
CA GLY A 134 14.25 3.94 -28.62
C GLY A 134 15.55 4.23 -29.37
N GLN A 135 16.71 4.07 -28.71
CA GLN A 135 18.02 4.21 -29.36
C GLN A 135 18.25 3.12 -30.42
N ILE A 136 17.83 1.88 -30.15
CA ILE A 136 17.91 0.77 -31.12
C ILE A 136 17.07 1.12 -32.35
N ASP A 137 15.83 1.58 -32.17
CA ASP A 137 14.95 1.95 -33.28
C ASP A 137 15.55 3.07 -34.15
N GLU A 138 16.18 4.07 -33.52
CA GLU A 138 16.89 5.14 -34.23
C GLU A 138 18.07 4.61 -35.06
N VAL A 139 18.88 3.72 -34.47
CA VAL A 139 20.02 3.10 -35.16
C VAL A 139 19.54 2.23 -36.33
N THR A 140 18.50 1.42 -36.14
CA THR A 140 17.91 0.59 -37.20
C THR A 140 17.43 1.45 -38.37
N THR A 141 16.80 2.58 -38.09
CA THR A 141 16.36 3.53 -39.12
C THR A 141 17.54 4.09 -39.92
N LYS A 142 18.59 4.57 -39.24
CA LYS A 142 19.79 5.10 -39.89
C LYS A 142 20.52 4.03 -40.71
N MET A 143 20.56 2.78 -40.24
CA MET A 143 21.15 1.67 -41.00
C MET A 143 20.40 1.42 -42.32
N ALA A 144 19.08 1.44 -42.30
CA ALA A 144 18.27 1.28 -43.51
C ALA A 144 18.53 2.43 -44.52
N GLU A 145 18.70 3.65 -44.04
CA GLU A 145 19.09 4.78 -44.89
C GLU A 145 20.47 4.59 -45.51
N VAL A 146 21.47 4.18 -44.73
CA VAL A 146 22.83 3.90 -45.22
C VAL A 146 22.81 2.79 -46.27
N GLU A 147 22.03 1.72 -46.06
CA GLU A 147 21.89 0.63 -47.01
C GLU A 147 21.27 1.10 -48.34
N LYS A 148 20.23 1.95 -48.27
CA LYS A 148 19.63 2.57 -49.46
C LYS A 148 20.64 3.42 -50.24
N HIS A 149 21.44 4.24 -49.53
CA HIS A 149 22.49 5.05 -50.16
C HIS A 149 23.57 4.18 -50.80
N SER A 150 24.04 3.14 -50.11
CA SER A 150 25.01 2.17 -50.63
C SER A 150 24.52 1.51 -51.93
N ASN A 151 23.26 1.06 -51.94
CA ASN A 151 22.64 0.50 -53.13
C ASN A 151 22.54 1.50 -54.29
N HIS A 152 22.26 2.77 -54.01
CA HIS A 152 22.26 3.82 -55.04
C HIS A 152 23.65 4.03 -55.63
N VAL A 153 24.68 4.17 -54.79
CA VAL A 153 26.07 4.34 -55.22
C VAL A 153 26.52 3.17 -56.09
N ASN A 154 26.26 1.93 -55.67
CA ASN A 154 26.60 0.74 -56.45
C ASN A 154 25.94 0.73 -57.84
N ARG A 155 24.67 1.16 -57.95
CA ARG A 155 23.99 1.29 -59.25
C ARG A 155 24.62 2.36 -60.13
N VAL A 156 24.98 3.51 -59.56
CA VAL A 156 25.66 4.59 -60.29
C VAL A 156 27.02 4.13 -60.80
N CYS A 157 27.83 3.51 -59.94
CA CYS A 157 29.13 2.94 -60.32
C CYS A 157 29.00 1.90 -61.43
N ALA A 158 28.04 0.97 -61.33
CA ALA A 158 27.81 -0.03 -62.38
C ALA A 158 27.44 0.63 -63.73
N THR A 159 26.57 1.64 -63.70
CA THR A 159 26.17 2.39 -64.91
C THR A 159 27.37 3.12 -65.54
N GLN A 160 28.18 3.79 -64.71
CA GLN A 160 29.37 4.50 -65.17
C GLN A 160 30.43 3.54 -65.74
N SER A 161 30.64 2.38 -65.13
CA SER A 161 31.55 1.35 -65.65
C SER A 161 31.15 0.88 -67.05
N VAL A 162 29.86 0.65 -67.30
CA VAL A 162 29.36 0.28 -68.63
C VAL A 162 29.56 1.42 -69.63
N GLN A 163 29.27 2.66 -69.24
CA GLN A 163 29.49 3.83 -70.09
C GLN A 163 30.97 3.96 -70.49
N LEU A 164 31.88 3.83 -69.53
CA LEU A 164 33.32 3.92 -69.78
C LEU A 164 33.81 2.83 -70.74
N GLU A 165 33.33 1.59 -70.61
CA GLU A 165 33.71 0.53 -71.55
C GLU A 165 33.16 0.82 -72.96
N ASN A 166 31.93 1.30 -73.08
CA ASN A 166 31.38 1.72 -74.37
C ASN A 166 32.21 2.85 -75.00
N PHE A 167 32.63 3.84 -74.20
CA PHE A 167 33.53 4.90 -74.66
C PHE A 167 34.89 4.34 -75.10
N ARG A 168 35.46 3.39 -74.34
CA ARG A 168 36.74 2.73 -74.68
C ARG A 168 36.66 2.00 -76.02
N VAL A 169 35.60 1.23 -76.24
CA VAL A 169 35.36 0.49 -77.49
C VAL A 169 35.19 1.44 -78.68
N GLU A 170 34.39 2.50 -78.53
CA GLU A 170 34.18 3.49 -79.61
C GLU A 170 35.46 4.27 -79.94
N LEU A 171 36.28 4.60 -78.92
CA LEU A 171 37.58 5.23 -79.13
C LEU A 171 38.52 4.30 -79.93
N ALA A 172 38.59 3.02 -79.55
CA ALA A 172 39.41 2.04 -80.25
C ALA A 172 38.99 1.89 -81.73
N ARG A 173 37.67 1.86 -81.99
CA ARG A 173 37.11 1.83 -83.35
C ARG A 173 37.53 3.05 -84.16
N ARG A 174 37.43 4.26 -83.57
CA ARG A 174 37.83 5.51 -84.24
C ARG A 174 39.31 5.55 -84.56
N VAL A 175 40.16 5.10 -83.65
CA VAL A 175 41.61 5.00 -83.86
C VAL A 175 41.93 4.03 -85.01
N ALA A 176 41.31 2.85 -85.03
CA ALA A 176 41.48 1.88 -86.11
C ALA A 176 41.11 2.48 -87.48
N ASN A 177 39.96 3.16 -87.57
CA ASN A 177 39.51 3.82 -88.80
C ASN A 177 40.48 4.92 -89.27
N ALA A 178 41.00 5.74 -88.34
CA ALA A 178 41.97 6.78 -88.66
C ALA A 178 43.29 6.20 -89.18
N THR A 179 43.76 5.09 -88.62
CA THR A 179 44.97 4.39 -89.07
C THR A 179 44.81 3.86 -90.50
N VAL A 180 43.65 3.28 -90.83
CA VAL A 180 43.35 2.81 -92.20
C VAL A 180 43.34 3.96 -93.19
N PHE A 181 42.72 5.09 -92.83
CA PHE A 181 42.65 6.27 -93.69
C PHE A 181 44.03 6.87 -94.00
N ASN A 182 44.95 6.92 -93.03
CA ASN A 182 46.30 7.46 -93.24
C ASN A 182 47.25 6.54 -94.03
N GLN A 183 46.86 5.28 -94.27
CA GLN A 183 47.62 4.30 -95.04
C GLN A 183 47.11 4.12 -96.48
N SER A 184 46.01 4.80 -96.83
CA SER A 184 45.37 4.79 -98.15
C SER A 184 45.76 6.04 -98.94
#